data_AF-A0A357NC43-F1
#
_entry.id   AF-A0A357NC43-F1
#
_cell.length_a   1.000
_cell.length_b   1.000
_cell.length_c   1.000
_cell.angle_alpha   90.00
_cell.angle_beta   90.00
_cell.angle_gamma   90.00
#
_symmetry.space_group_name_H-M   'P 1'
#
loop_
_entity.id
_entity.type
_entity.pdbx_description
1 polymer ?
#
loop_
_entity_poly.entity_id
_entity_poly.type
_entity_poly.pdbx_seq_one_letter_code
_entity_poly.pdbx_strand_id
1 'polypeptide(L)'
;INPFIPKPFTPFERQAMAGQKEIEQKTDYIAKQLKKYKNVELIFESPKWAMVQAALARGDRRLGPVLLAVLNGGGGIAAWKRAFSARNLSMDFFGRRTRPAGE
;
A
#
# COMPACT_ATOMS: atom_id res chain seq x y z
N ILE A 1 7.13 11.21 5.87
CA ILE A 1 7.88 10.29 4.99
C ILE A 1 6.91 9.24 4.50
N ASN A 2 6.69 9.21 3.19
CA ASN A 2 5.71 8.32 2.57
C ASN A 2 6.44 7.27 1.73
N PRO A 3 6.01 6.00 1.75
CA PRO A 3 6.53 5.02 0.84
C PRO A 3 6.13 5.38 -0.60
N PHE A 4 6.91 4.90 -1.56
CA PHE A 4 6.54 5.00 -2.97
C PHE A 4 5.25 4.23 -3.22
N ILE A 5 4.26 4.88 -3.84
CA ILE A 5 3.00 4.27 -4.25
C ILE A 5 2.81 4.54 -5.75
N PRO A 6 2.79 3.51 -6.60
CA PRO A 6 2.58 3.68 -8.04
C PRO A 6 1.16 4.19 -8.33
N LYS A 7 1.05 5.47 -8.69
CA LYS A 7 -0.22 6.12 -9.03
C LYS A 7 -0.49 6.02 -10.54
N PRO A 8 -1.75 5.86 -10.96
CA PRO A 8 -2.10 5.85 -12.38
C PRO A 8 -1.75 7.19 -13.02
N PHE A 9 -1.38 7.18 -14.30
CA PHE A 9 -1.03 8.38 -15.08
C PHE A 9 0.19 9.13 -14.55
N THR A 10 1.14 8.39 -13.96
CA THR A 10 2.44 8.93 -13.55
C THR A 10 3.58 8.18 -14.25
N PRO A 11 4.76 8.79 -14.48
CA PRO A 11 5.89 8.09 -15.11
C PRO A 11 6.28 6.77 -14.43
N PHE A 12 6.02 6.66 -13.12
CA PHE A 12 6.32 5.46 -12.34
C PHE A 12 5.11 4.55 -12.08
N GLU A 13 4.00 4.70 -12.82
CA GLU A 13 2.79 3.89 -12.65
C GLU A 13 3.04 2.37 -12.78
N ARG A 14 4.08 1.98 -13.53
CA ARG A 14 4.47 0.59 -13.79
C ARG A 14 5.56 0.08 -12.85
N GLN A 15 6.14 0.94 -12.01
CA GLN A 15 7.21 0.54 -11.09
C GLN A 15 6.63 -0.24 -9.90
N ALA A 16 7.38 -1.24 -9.44
CA ALA A 16 7.00 -2.02 -8.28
C ALA A 16 7.17 -1.23 -6.98
N MET A 17 6.18 -1.32 -6.09
CA MET A 17 6.30 -0.83 -4.71
C MET A 17 7.04 -1.85 -3.84
N ALA A 18 7.85 -1.35 -2.89
CA ALA A 18 8.43 -2.18 -1.83
C ALA A 18 7.35 -2.87 -1.00
N GLY A 19 7.59 -4.07 -0.48
CA GLY A 19 6.58 -4.75 0.32
C GLY A 19 6.39 -4.13 1.69
N GLN A 20 5.27 -4.45 2.34
CA GLN A 20 4.97 -3.95 3.69
C GLN A 20 6.13 -4.15 4.67
N LYS A 21 6.71 -5.35 4.73
CA LYS A 21 7.84 -5.66 5.63
C LYS A 21 9.09 -4.85 5.32
N GLU A 22 9.38 -4.63 4.05
CA GLU A 22 10.53 -3.83 3.62
C GLU A 22 10.33 -2.35 3.94
N ILE A 23 9.11 -1.83 3.78
CA ILE A 23 8.75 -0.46 4.17
C ILE A 23 8.87 -0.28 5.69
N GLU A 24 8.39 -1.26 6.47
CA GLU A 24 8.54 -1.27 7.94
C GLU A 24 10.01 -1.21 8.33
N GLN A 25 10.85 -2.07 7.77
CA GLN A 25 12.30 -2.09 8.02
C GLN A 25 12.99 -0.75 7.67
N LYS A 26 12.66 -0.16 6.52
CA LYS A 26 13.23 1.14 6.11
C LYS A 26 12.77 2.28 7.01
N THR A 27 11.50 2.26 7.41
CA THR A 27 10.92 3.25 8.33
C THR A 27 11.60 3.18 9.71
N ASP A 28 11.75 1.97 10.26
CA ASP A 28 12.42 1.73 11.54
C ASP A 28 13.89 2.16 11.49
N TYR A 29 14.57 1.89 10.38
CA TYR A 29 15.94 2.33 10.17
C TYR A 29 16.06 3.85 10.22
N ILE A 30 15.22 4.58 9.47
CA ILE A 30 15.23 6.06 9.45
C ILE A 30 14.92 6.60 10.85
N ALA A 31 13.89 6.07 11.52
CA ALA A 31 13.52 6.48 12.86
C ALA A 31 14.67 6.31 13.85
N LYS A 32 15.36 5.16 13.81
CA LYS A 32 16.52 4.88 14.65
C LYS A 32 17.68 5.86 14.43
N GLN A 33 17.99 6.19 13.17
CA GLN A 33 19.12 7.08 12.84
C GLN A 33 18.87 8.53 13.24
N LEU A 34 17.61 8.97 13.18
CA LEU A 34 17.24 10.36 13.43
C LEU A 34 16.79 10.62 14.87
N LYS A 35 16.53 9.59 15.68
CA LYS A 35 16.14 9.70 17.11
C LYS A 35 17.09 10.57 17.95
N LYS A 36 18.36 10.70 17.56
CA LYS A 36 19.36 11.51 18.27
C LYS A 36 19.14 13.03 18.16
N TYR A 37 18.39 13.49 17.17
CA TYR A 37 18.14 14.92 16.95
C TYR A 37 16.89 15.34 17.72
N LYS A 38 17.06 16.18 18.76
CA LYS A 38 15.97 16.56 19.69
C LYS A 38 14.92 17.50 19.09
N ASN A 39 15.19 18.10 17.94
CA ASN A 39 14.36 19.09 17.25
C ASN A 39 13.81 18.57 15.91
N VAL A 40 13.74 17.24 15.74
CA VAL A 40 13.22 16.60 14.52
C VAL A 40 12.01 15.74 14.88
N GLU A 41 10.87 16.05 14.27
CA GLU A 41 9.68 15.21 14.31
C GLU A 41 9.63 14.33 13.05
N LEU A 42 9.35 13.04 13.22
CA LEU A 42 9.19 12.11 12.12
C LEU A 42 7.75 11.66 12.01
N ILE A 43 7.13 12.00 10.89
CA ILE A 43 5.77 11.56 10.55
C ILE A 43 5.92 10.52 9.44
N PHE A 44 5.40 9.32 9.65
CA PHE A 44 5.42 8.24 8.66
C PHE A 44 4.00 7.89 8.23
N GLU A 45 3.83 7.62 6.94
CA GLU A 45 2.62 6.95 6.45
C GLU A 45 2.58 5.51 6.95
N SER A 46 1.38 4.98 7.22
CA SER A 46 1.23 3.61 7.69
C SER A 46 1.55 2.61 6.56
N PRO A 47 2.48 1.66 6.76
CA PRO A 47 2.80 0.65 5.76
C PRO A 47 1.57 -0.15 5.32
N LYS A 48 0.65 -0.43 6.25
CA LYS A 48 -0.61 -1.14 5.96
C LYS A 48 -1.54 -0.32 5.07
N TRP A 49 -1.67 0.98 5.34
CA TRP A 49 -2.46 1.86 4.48
C TRP A 49 -1.82 2.10 3.13
N ALA A 50 -0.49 2.16 3.06
CA ALA A 50 0.21 2.23 1.77
C ALA A 50 -0.12 1.02 0.87
N MET A 51 -0.23 -0.19 1.43
CA MET A 51 -0.68 -1.37 0.68
C MET A 51 -2.12 -1.22 0.14
N VAL A 52 -3.03 -0.67 0.95
CA VAL A 52 -4.41 -0.38 0.51
C VAL A 52 -4.41 0.65 -0.62
N GLN A 53 -3.65 1.74 -0.47
CA GLN A 53 -3.52 2.77 -1.48
C GLN A 53 -2.95 2.23 -2.79
N ALA A 54 -1.95 1.35 -2.73
CA ALA A 54 -1.37 0.71 -3.91
C ALA A 54 -2.37 -0.23 -4.59
N ALA A 55 -3.13 -0.99 -3.80
CA ALA A 55 -4.20 -1.84 -4.32
C ALA A 55 -5.27 -1.01 -5.03
N LEU A 56 -5.72 0.09 -4.44
CA LEU A 56 -6.66 1.01 -5.06
C LEU A 56 -6.12 1.67 -6.33
N ALA A 57 -4.89 2.19 -6.27
CA ALA A 57 -4.26 2.90 -7.39
C ALA A 57 -4.00 1.99 -8.60
N ARG A 58 -3.73 0.71 -8.34
CA ARG A 58 -3.44 -0.29 -9.37
C ARG A 58 -4.52 -1.34 -9.50
N GLY A 59 -5.72 -1.08 -8.97
CA GLY A 59 -6.82 -2.02 -8.98
C GLY A 59 -7.32 -2.36 -10.37
N ASP A 60 -8.10 -3.43 -10.48
CA ASP A 60 -8.91 -3.73 -11.65
C ASP A 60 -10.31 -4.14 -11.20
N ARG A 61 -11.15 -4.65 -12.13
CA ARG A 61 -12.55 -5.01 -11.87
C ARG A 61 -12.72 -5.98 -10.69
N ARG A 62 -11.69 -6.75 -10.32
CA ARG A 62 -11.71 -7.64 -9.16
C ARG A 62 -11.88 -6.89 -7.83
N LEU A 63 -11.57 -5.60 -7.78
CA LEU A 63 -11.76 -4.79 -6.56
C LEU A 63 -13.21 -4.38 -6.31
N GLY A 64 -14.10 -4.37 -7.31
CA GLY A 64 -15.49 -3.95 -7.10
C GLY A 64 -16.16 -4.66 -5.92
N PRO A 65 -16.14 -6.01 -5.89
CA PRO A 65 -16.70 -6.75 -4.77
C PRO A 65 -15.90 -6.62 -3.46
N VAL A 66 -14.59 -6.34 -3.53
CA VAL A 66 -13.76 -6.08 -2.35
C VAL A 66 -14.20 -4.77 -1.69
N LEU A 67 -14.41 -3.72 -2.48
CA LEU A 67 -14.86 -2.41 -1.99
C LEU A 67 -16.21 -2.51 -1.27
N LEU A 68 -17.15 -3.27 -1.83
CA LEU A 68 -18.45 -3.52 -1.19
C LEU A 68 -18.29 -4.24 0.16
N ALA A 69 -17.44 -5.26 0.23
CA ALA A 69 -17.17 -5.96 1.48
C ALA A 69 -16.45 -5.09 2.52
N VAL A 70 -15.54 -4.19 2.09
CA VAL A 70 -14.87 -3.23 2.97
C VAL A 70 -15.85 -2.22 3.55
N LEU A 71 -16.75 -1.69 2.71
CA LEU A 71 -17.81 -0.76 3.14
C LEU A 71 -18.67 -1.40 4.24
N ASN A 72 -19.17 -2.61 3.98
CA ASN A 72 -19.99 -3.36 4.95
C ASN A 72 -19.19 -3.77 6.20
N GLY A 73 -17.86 -3.85 6.11
CA GLY A 73 -16.96 -4.22 7.20
C GLY A 73 -16.42 -3.04 8.02
N GLY A 74 -16.87 -1.80 7.77
CA GLY A 74 -16.49 -0.61 8.52
C GLY A 74 -15.21 0.10 8.05
N GLY A 75 -14.68 -0.22 6.86
CA GLY A 75 -13.63 0.57 6.19
C GLY A 75 -12.20 0.47 6.73
N GLY A 76 -12.00 -0.08 7.94
CA GLY A 76 -10.67 -0.20 8.56
C GLY A 76 -9.76 -1.26 7.92
N ILE A 77 -8.47 -1.25 8.27
CA ILE A 77 -7.47 -2.22 7.76
C ILE A 77 -7.89 -3.68 7.94
N ALA A 78 -8.57 -4.01 9.04
CA ALA A 78 -9.07 -5.37 9.27
C ALA A 78 -10.14 -5.76 8.24
N ALA A 79 -11.02 -4.82 7.85
CA ALA A 79 -12.01 -5.03 6.81
C ALA A 79 -11.34 -5.27 5.45
N TRP A 80 -10.33 -4.47 5.11
CA TRP A 80 -9.50 -4.67 3.90
C TRP A 80 -8.86 -6.05 3.85
N LYS A 81 -8.18 -6.48 4.92
CA LYS A 81 -7.55 -7.81 4.99
C LYS A 81 -8.57 -8.94 4.81
N ARG A 82 -9.72 -8.85 5.49
CA ARG A 82 -10.80 -9.86 5.36
C ARG A 82 -11.38 -9.88 3.95
N ALA A 83 -11.67 -8.73 3.36
CA ALA A 83 -12.26 -8.62 2.03
C ALA A 83 -11.34 -9.17 0.93
N PHE A 84 -10.03 -8.90 1.01
CA PHE A 84 -9.05 -9.48 0.10
C PHE A 84 -8.93 -11.01 0.26
N SER A 85 -8.80 -11.49 1.51
CA SER A 85 -8.69 -12.91 1.82
C SER A 85 -9.92 -13.70 1.34
N ALA A 86 -11.13 -13.20 1.59
CA ALA A 86 -12.38 -13.84 1.18
C ALA A 86 -12.55 -13.97 -0.35
N ARG A 87 -11.72 -13.26 -1.13
CA ARG A 87 -11.72 -13.30 -2.61
C ARG A 87 -10.46 -13.94 -3.18
N ASN A 88 -9.61 -14.54 -2.35
CA ASN A 88 -8.30 -15.07 -2.74
C ASN A 88 -7.44 -14.04 -3.48
N LEU A 89 -7.52 -12.77 -3.05
CA LEU A 89 -6.73 -11.67 -3.58
C LEU A 89 -5.65 -11.25 -2.60
N SER A 90 -4.57 -10.69 -3.12
CA SER A 90 -3.49 -10.10 -2.33
C SER A 90 -3.34 -8.61 -2.64
N MET A 91 -3.29 -7.76 -1.61
CA MET A 91 -2.97 -6.33 -1.80
C MET A 91 -1.55 -6.15 -2.37
N ASP A 92 -0.64 -7.04 -1.98
CA ASP A 92 0.75 -7.04 -2.43
C ASP A 92 0.89 -7.33 -3.92
N PHE A 93 0.05 -8.24 -4.44
CA PHE A 93 -0.03 -8.49 -5.88
C PHE A 93 -0.30 -7.20 -6.67
N PHE A 94 -1.25 -6.36 -6.24
CA PHE A 94 -1.55 -5.11 -6.93
C PHE A 94 -0.42 -4.09 -6.81
N GLY A 95 0.26 -4.00 -5.66
CA GLY A 95 1.38 -3.09 -5.46
C GLY A 95 2.63 -3.46 -6.25
N ARG A 96 2.88 -4.75 -6.47
CA ARG A 96 4.14 -5.26 -7.04
C ARG A 96 4.05 -5.82 -8.46
N ARG A 97 2.85 -6.03 -9.00
CA ARG A 97 2.70 -6.60 -10.35
C ARG A 97 3.44 -5.76 -11.40
N THR A 98 3.95 -6.40 -12.43
CA THR A 98 4.36 -5.70 -13.67
C THR A 98 3.11 -5.51 -14.54
N ARG A 99 2.94 -4.34 -15.17
CA ARG A 99 1.91 -4.13 -16.20
C ARG A 99 2.59 -3.89 -17.54
N PRO A 100 2.26 -4.64 -18.61
CA PRO A 100 2.77 -4.37 -19.94
C PRO A 100 2.30 -2.98 -20.44
N ALA A 101 3.00 -2.42 -21.42
CA ALA A 101 2.56 -1.19 -22.06
C ALA A 101 1.34 -1.50 -22.97
N GLY A 102 0.28 -0.68 -22.89
CA GLY A 102 -0.90 -0.79 -23.78
C GLY A 102 -2.17 -1.38 -23.16
N GLU A 103 -2.24 -1.54 -21.83
CA GLU A 103 -3.38 -2.12 -21.10
C GLU A 103 -4.12 -1.10 -20.20
#